data_AF-A0A497TKC3-F1
#
_entry.id   AF-A0A497TKC3-F1
#
_cell.length_a   1.000
_cell.length_b   1.000
_cell.length_c   1.000
_cell.angle_alpha   90.00
_cell.angle_beta   90.00
_cell.angle_gamma   90.00
#
_symmetry.space_group_name_H-M   'P 1'
#
loop_
_entity.id
_entity.type
_entity.pdbx_description
1 polymer ?
#
loop_
_entity_poly.entity_id
_entity_poly.type
_entity_poly.pdbx_seq_one_letter_code
_entity_poly.pdbx_strand_id
1 'polypeptide(L)'
;MDKLKSQSEIMEYVFIVFFLVLIIFAIIFFLTYWQTSQFKLEKSKETENRILFVAEHFMSMPFLVKEKLMFDDSKLTAVTKLMECEDLQKIFGKNWYVTIKVFDGEKKMCRYSNYPDCNYWEFCVENKGKESKSYNFPVNIYRKKENRVDMGVMKVGIYE
;
A
#
# COMPACT_ATOMS: atom_id res chain seq x y z
N MET A 1 31.45 -21.53 -63.29
CA MET A 1 31.78 -20.65 -62.14
C MET A 1 30.55 -19.87 -61.65
N ASP A 2 29.53 -19.69 -62.49
CA ASP A 2 28.32 -18.90 -62.15
C ASP A 2 27.33 -19.59 -61.19
N LYS A 3 27.26 -20.94 -61.19
CA LYS A 3 26.43 -21.69 -60.23
C LYS A 3 26.87 -21.52 -58.77
N LEU A 4 28.17 -21.34 -58.53
CA LEU A 4 28.72 -21.13 -57.18
C LEU A 4 28.46 -19.70 -56.67
N LYS A 5 28.52 -18.69 -57.55
CA LYS A 5 28.15 -17.31 -57.22
C LYS A 5 26.65 -17.18 -56.91
N SER A 6 25.80 -17.79 -57.75
CA SER A 6 24.35 -17.78 -57.53
C SER A 6 23.92 -18.47 -56.23
N GLN A 7 24.56 -19.59 -55.85
CA GLN A 7 24.31 -20.23 -54.56
C GLN A 7 24.81 -19.41 -53.36
N SER A 8 25.94 -18.69 -53.51
CA SER A 8 26.48 -17.81 -52.48
C SER A 8 25.53 -16.63 -52.20
N GLU A 9 25.00 -15.99 -53.24
CA GLU A 9 24.07 -14.87 -53.10
C GLU A 9 22.74 -15.28 -52.47
N ILE A 10 22.23 -16.47 -52.81
CA ILE A 10 21.02 -17.03 -52.18
C ILE A 10 21.27 -17.35 -50.70
N MET A 11 22.43 -17.90 -50.37
CA MET A 11 22.80 -18.24 -48.99
C MET A 11 22.97 -16.97 -48.13
N GLU A 12 23.62 -15.94 -48.67
CA GLU A 12 23.77 -14.63 -48.01
C GLU A 12 22.40 -13.98 -47.76
N TYR A 13 21.50 -14.02 -48.73
CA TYR A 13 20.12 -13.52 -48.56
C TYR A 13 19.36 -14.28 -47.45
N VAL A 14 19.50 -15.61 -47.39
CA VAL A 14 18.89 -16.43 -46.33
C VAL A 14 19.45 -16.06 -44.95
N PHE A 15 20.76 -15.83 -44.83
CA PHE A 15 21.38 -15.39 -43.57
C PHE A 15 20.91 -14.00 -43.14
N ILE A 16 20.78 -13.04 -44.08
CA ILE A 16 20.29 -11.69 -43.79
C ILE A 16 18.84 -11.74 -43.30
N VAL A 17 17.97 -12.51 -43.98
CA VAL A 17 16.56 -12.66 -43.56
C VAL A 17 16.46 -13.33 -42.20
N PHE A 18 17.23 -14.38 -41.94
CA PHE A 18 17.26 -15.05 -40.64
C PHE A 18 17.73 -14.12 -39.52
N PHE A 19 18.77 -13.32 -39.78
CA PHE A 19 19.28 -12.33 -38.82
C PHE A 19 18.24 -11.24 -38.54
N LEU A 20 17.54 -10.75 -39.57
CA LEU A 20 16.42 -9.81 -39.42
C LEU A 20 15.30 -10.38 -38.56
N VAL A 21 14.92 -11.64 -38.78
CA VAL A 21 13.91 -12.33 -37.98
C VAL A 21 14.34 -12.44 -36.52
N LEU A 22 15.61 -12.78 -36.24
CA LEU A 22 16.15 -12.82 -34.89
C LEU A 22 16.12 -11.45 -34.20
N ILE A 23 16.48 -10.37 -34.92
CA ILE A 23 16.38 -9.00 -34.38
C ILE A 23 14.94 -8.66 -34.04
N ILE A 24 13.99 -8.98 -34.92
CA ILE A 24 12.56 -8.72 -34.68
C ILE A 24 12.11 -9.46 -33.42
N PHE A 25 12.47 -10.74 -33.27
CA PHE A 25 12.15 -11.49 -32.05
C PHE A 25 12.79 -10.88 -30.81
N ALA A 26 14.07 -10.50 -30.87
CA ALA A 26 14.78 -9.86 -29.75
C ALA A 26 14.09 -8.56 -29.32
N ILE A 27 13.64 -7.73 -30.27
CA ILE A 27 12.88 -6.51 -30.00
C ILE A 27 11.53 -6.83 -29.34
N ILE A 28 10.78 -7.82 -29.83
CA ILE A 28 9.49 -8.21 -29.25
C ILE A 28 9.66 -8.67 -27.79
N PHE A 29 10.66 -9.52 -27.52
CA PHE A 29 10.94 -9.98 -26.17
C PHE A 29 11.37 -8.83 -25.25
N PHE A 30 12.23 -7.94 -25.74
CA PHE A 30 12.66 -6.76 -25.00
C PHE A 30 11.48 -5.85 -24.64
N LEU A 31 10.60 -5.53 -25.60
CA LEU A 31 9.43 -4.68 -25.38
C LEU A 31 8.45 -5.30 -24.38
N THR A 32 8.22 -6.61 -24.47
CA THR A 32 7.31 -7.33 -23.58
C THR A 32 7.84 -7.37 -22.14
N TYR A 33 9.12 -7.65 -21.97
CA TYR A 33 9.78 -7.60 -20.67
C TYR A 33 9.74 -6.19 -20.08
N TRP A 34 10.05 -5.17 -20.90
CA TRP A 34 10.01 -3.77 -20.49
C TRP A 34 8.62 -3.35 -20.02
N GLN A 35 7.58 -3.64 -20.80
CA GLN A 35 6.20 -3.30 -20.46
C GLN A 35 5.75 -3.96 -19.15
N THR A 36 6.11 -5.23 -18.95
CA THR A 36 5.79 -5.95 -17.71
C THR A 36 6.49 -5.34 -16.50
N SER A 37 7.74 -4.88 -16.66
CA SER A 37 8.49 -4.21 -15.61
C SER A 37 7.85 -2.86 -15.23
N GLN A 38 7.47 -2.05 -16.21
CA GLN A 38 6.80 -0.76 -15.97
C GLN A 38 5.47 -0.94 -15.25
N PHE A 39 4.65 -1.92 -15.65
CA PHE A 39 3.36 -2.19 -14.99
C PHE A 39 3.51 -2.54 -13.51
N LYS A 40 4.53 -3.35 -13.15
CA LYS A 40 4.83 -3.68 -11.76
C LYS A 40 5.26 -2.45 -10.95
N LEU A 41 6.08 -1.58 -11.55
CA LEU A 41 6.54 -0.34 -10.91
C LEU A 41 5.37 0.63 -10.69
N GLU A 42 4.49 0.80 -11.67
CA GLU A 42 3.29 1.64 -11.54
C GLU A 42 2.36 1.12 -10.46
N LYS A 43 2.05 -0.20 -10.44
CA LYS A 43 1.22 -0.81 -9.38
C LYS A 43 1.81 -0.56 -7.98
N SER A 44 3.12 -0.75 -7.82
CA SER A 44 3.79 -0.50 -6.53
C SER A 44 3.70 0.97 -6.09
N LYS A 45 3.91 1.91 -7.03
CA LYS A 45 3.79 3.35 -6.76
C LYS A 45 2.36 3.75 -6.42
N GLU A 46 1.37 3.19 -7.12
CA GLU A 46 -0.04 3.44 -6.83
C GLU A 46 -0.41 2.95 -5.42
N THR A 47 0.02 1.74 -5.04
CA THR A 47 -0.19 1.23 -3.68
C THR A 47 0.48 2.11 -2.63
N GLU A 48 1.72 2.57 -2.88
CA GLU A 48 2.43 3.50 -1.98
C GLU A 48 1.70 4.83 -1.82
N ASN A 49 1.32 5.46 -2.93
CA ASN A 49 0.55 6.71 -2.92
C ASN A 49 -0.77 6.54 -2.19
N ARG A 50 -1.42 5.39 -2.34
CA ARG A 50 -2.67 5.08 -1.65
C ARG A 50 -2.48 4.91 -0.14
N ILE A 51 -1.40 4.26 0.30
CA ILE A 51 -1.08 4.17 1.73
C ILE A 51 -0.84 5.56 2.31
N LEU A 52 -0.06 6.40 1.61
CA LEU A 52 0.21 7.78 2.04
C LEU A 52 -1.08 8.62 2.08
N PHE A 53 -1.94 8.49 1.07
CA PHE A 53 -3.24 9.16 1.05
C PHE A 53 -4.09 8.80 2.27
N VAL A 54 -4.23 7.49 2.56
CA VAL A 54 -4.99 7.02 3.72
C VAL A 54 -4.36 7.55 5.01
N ALA A 55 -3.04 7.44 5.16
CA ALA A 55 -2.32 7.89 6.35
C ALA A 55 -2.50 9.40 6.60
N GLU A 56 -2.29 10.23 5.58
CA GLU A 56 -2.41 11.69 5.68
C GLU A 56 -3.83 12.12 6.06
N HIS A 57 -4.83 11.50 5.43
CA HIS A 57 -6.24 11.79 5.73
C HIS A 57 -6.61 11.31 7.15
N PHE A 58 -6.17 10.13 7.58
CA PHE A 58 -6.41 9.66 8.94
C PHE A 58 -5.81 10.59 10.00
N MET A 59 -4.59 11.08 9.77
CA MET A 59 -3.86 11.98 10.67
C MET A 59 -4.32 13.45 10.63
N SER A 60 -5.29 13.78 9.78
CA SER A 60 -5.82 15.15 9.65
C SER A 60 -7.33 15.25 9.89
N MET A 61 -8.04 14.12 9.96
CA MET A 61 -9.48 14.09 10.16
C MET A 61 -9.90 14.62 11.54
N PRO A 62 -10.71 15.70 11.62
CA PRO A 62 -11.07 16.34 12.89
C PRO A 62 -11.75 15.44 13.93
N PHE A 63 -12.40 14.37 13.47
CA PHE A 63 -13.07 13.40 14.32
C PHE A 63 -12.16 12.27 14.81
N LEU A 64 -10.88 12.27 14.45
CA LEU A 64 -9.86 11.34 14.94
C LEU A 64 -8.75 12.07 15.71
N VAL A 65 -8.43 13.31 15.34
CA VAL A 65 -7.30 14.05 15.89
C VAL A 65 -7.71 15.18 16.83
N LYS A 66 -6.87 15.47 17.83
CA LYS A 66 -6.94 16.71 18.62
C LYS A 66 -6.32 17.86 17.83
N GLU A 67 -5.14 17.61 17.26
CA GLU A 67 -4.33 18.52 16.42
C GLU A 67 -3.65 17.69 15.32
N LYS A 68 -3.11 18.33 14.26
CA LYS A 68 -2.48 17.60 13.15
C LYS A 68 -1.38 16.66 13.68
N LEU A 69 -1.40 15.38 13.26
CA LEU A 69 -0.49 14.31 13.73
C LEU A 69 -0.66 13.89 15.22
N MET A 70 -1.67 14.38 15.93
CA MET A 70 -1.99 14.01 17.31
C MET A 70 -3.41 13.46 17.43
N PHE A 71 -3.52 12.14 17.54
CA PHE A 71 -4.79 11.47 17.76
C PHE A 71 -5.37 11.78 19.15
N ASP A 72 -6.69 11.83 19.25
CA ASP A 72 -7.41 11.89 20.53
C ASP A 72 -7.97 10.50 20.83
N ASP A 73 -7.53 9.88 21.92
CA ASP A 73 -7.92 8.50 22.27
C ASP A 73 -9.43 8.31 22.47
N SER A 74 -10.11 9.34 22.99
CA SER A 74 -11.56 9.35 23.18
C SER A 74 -12.28 9.39 21.84
N LYS A 75 -11.74 10.13 20.86
CA LYS A 75 -12.28 10.20 19.51
C LYS A 75 -12.04 8.90 18.74
N LEU A 76 -10.82 8.35 18.79
CA LEU A 76 -10.51 7.05 18.19
C LEU A 76 -11.48 5.97 18.69
N THR A 77 -11.67 5.90 20.02
CA THR A 77 -12.58 4.94 20.65
C THR A 77 -14.04 5.18 20.24
N ALA A 78 -14.48 6.44 20.15
CA ALA A 78 -15.82 6.77 19.69
C ALA A 78 -16.05 6.31 18.24
N VAL A 79 -15.09 6.56 17.34
CA VAL A 79 -15.21 6.19 15.92
C VAL A 79 -15.25 4.68 15.74
N THR A 80 -14.42 3.92 16.48
CA THR A 80 -14.47 2.44 16.42
C THR A 80 -15.83 1.84 16.80
N LYS A 81 -16.68 2.60 17.50
CA LYS A 81 -18.05 2.20 17.85
C LYS A 81 -19.10 2.76 16.88
N LEU A 82 -18.92 4.00 16.42
CA LEU A 82 -19.94 4.74 15.68
C LEU A 82 -19.86 4.56 14.16
N MET A 83 -18.68 4.26 13.62
CA MET A 83 -18.48 4.11 12.19
C MET A 83 -18.10 2.67 11.87
N GLU A 84 -18.88 2.05 11.00
CA GLU A 84 -18.54 0.76 10.44
C GLU A 84 -17.44 0.92 9.38
N CYS A 85 -16.72 -0.18 9.10
CA CYS A 85 -15.68 -0.16 8.07
C CYS A 85 -16.27 0.24 6.69
N GLU A 86 -17.52 -0.10 6.40
CA GLU A 86 -18.18 0.28 5.15
C GLU A 86 -18.29 1.80 4.97
N ASP A 87 -18.52 2.56 6.05
CA ASP A 87 -18.60 4.01 5.98
C ASP A 87 -17.23 4.64 5.75
N LEU A 88 -16.21 4.13 6.42
CA LEU A 88 -14.83 4.56 6.17
C LEU A 88 -14.39 4.18 4.74
N GLN A 89 -14.84 3.04 4.22
CA GLN A 89 -14.56 2.64 2.84
C GLN A 89 -15.18 3.57 1.78
N LYS A 90 -16.29 4.28 2.09
CA LYS A 90 -16.83 5.31 1.20
C LYS A 90 -15.90 6.52 1.06
N ILE A 91 -15.08 6.77 2.07
CA ILE A 91 -14.16 7.92 2.10
C ILE A 91 -12.78 7.54 1.54
N PHE A 92 -12.26 6.38 1.94
CA PHE A 92 -10.87 5.96 1.66
C PHE A 92 -10.76 4.88 0.55
N GLY A 93 -11.90 4.45 0.00
CA GLY A 93 -11.98 3.29 -0.91
C GLY A 93 -11.96 1.95 -0.17
N LYS A 94 -11.93 0.84 -0.90
CA LYS A 94 -11.97 -0.53 -0.33
C LYS A 94 -10.59 -1.12 -0.10
N ASN A 95 -10.49 -2.27 0.58
CA ASN A 95 -9.23 -3.03 0.70
C ASN A 95 -8.09 -2.31 1.45
N TRP A 96 -8.39 -1.71 2.60
CA TRP A 96 -7.36 -1.15 3.48
C TRP A 96 -7.65 -1.50 4.94
N TYR A 97 -6.64 -1.32 5.79
CA TYR A 97 -6.77 -1.37 7.23
C TYR A 97 -5.86 -0.33 7.88
N VAL A 98 -6.25 0.18 9.04
CA VAL A 98 -5.43 1.03 9.88
C VAL A 98 -5.44 0.47 11.30
N THR A 99 -4.25 0.35 11.90
CA THR A 99 -4.12 0.04 13.32
C THR A 99 -3.30 1.12 14.00
N ILE A 100 -3.68 1.48 15.22
CA ILE A 100 -2.97 2.47 16.02
C ILE A 100 -2.60 1.78 17.33
N LYS A 101 -1.32 1.76 17.69
CA LYS A 101 -0.83 1.12 18.92
C LYS A 101 0.09 2.08 19.66
N VAL A 102 -0.06 2.16 20.97
CA VAL A 102 0.90 2.86 21.85
C VAL A 102 2.18 2.03 22.00
N PHE A 103 3.35 2.67 22.00
CA PHE A 103 4.65 1.97 22.03
C PHE A 103 4.84 1.11 23.29
N ASP A 104 4.71 1.73 24.47
CA ASP A 104 4.95 1.07 25.77
C ASP A 104 3.71 0.35 26.33
N GLY A 105 2.66 0.22 25.52
CA GLY A 105 1.41 -0.40 25.92
C GLY A 105 1.30 -1.88 25.52
N GLU A 106 0.76 -2.70 26.43
CA GLU A 106 0.26 -4.02 26.07
C GLU A 106 -0.78 -3.92 24.94
N LYS A 107 -0.81 -4.89 24.02
CA LYS A 107 -1.76 -4.90 22.90
C LYS A 107 -3.18 -5.22 23.40
N LYS A 108 -3.83 -4.24 24.01
CA LYS A 108 -5.20 -4.32 24.51
C LYS A 108 -6.13 -3.48 23.64
N MET A 109 -7.01 -4.16 22.90
CA MET A 109 -7.97 -3.53 21.99
C MET A 109 -8.90 -2.60 22.76
N CYS A 110 -9.00 -1.37 22.29
CA CYS A 110 -9.87 -0.34 22.83
C CYS A 110 -11.32 -0.61 22.44
N ARG A 111 -12.15 -0.72 23.46
CA ARG A 111 -13.60 -0.83 23.38
C ARG A 111 -14.18 0.18 24.35
N TYR A 112 -15.43 0.54 24.14
CA TYR A 112 -16.12 1.47 25.05
C TYR A 112 -16.15 0.97 26.50
N SER A 113 -16.13 -0.34 26.71
CA SER A 113 -16.17 -0.97 28.05
C SER A 113 -14.85 -0.94 28.82
N ASN A 114 -13.70 -0.78 28.14
CA ASN A 114 -12.39 -0.82 28.78
C ASN A 114 -11.59 0.47 28.59
N TYR A 115 -12.20 1.50 28.03
CA TYR A 115 -11.62 2.84 27.95
C TYR A 115 -11.66 3.52 29.34
N PRO A 116 -10.56 4.16 29.79
CA PRO A 116 -9.34 4.49 29.05
C PRO A 116 -8.21 3.44 29.10
N ASP A 117 -8.38 2.33 29.83
CA ASP A 117 -7.36 1.29 30.06
C ASP A 117 -7.12 0.37 28.84
N CYS A 118 -6.75 0.95 27.69
CA CYS A 118 -6.51 0.25 26.44
C CYS A 118 -5.48 0.99 25.57
N ASN A 119 -4.82 0.29 24.63
CA ASN A 119 -3.64 0.81 23.92
C ASN A 119 -3.62 0.49 22.43
N TYR A 120 -4.69 -0.08 21.89
CA TYR A 120 -4.75 -0.56 20.51
C TYR A 120 -6.10 -0.25 19.88
N TRP A 121 -6.10 0.41 18.73
CA TRP A 121 -7.28 0.64 17.90
C TRP A 121 -7.08 0.00 16.54
N GLU A 122 -8.16 -0.52 15.96
CA GLU A 122 -8.17 -1.15 14.65
C GLU A 122 -9.38 -0.65 13.88
N PHE A 123 -9.13 -0.19 12.65
CA PHE A 123 -10.12 0.32 11.70
C PHE A 123 -10.00 -0.49 10.43
N CYS A 124 -11.11 -1.12 10.03
CA CYS A 124 -11.16 -2.15 8.99
C CYS A 124 -10.21 -3.32 9.32
N VAL A 125 -10.76 -4.47 9.70
CA VAL A 125 -9.98 -5.60 10.27
C VAL A 125 -8.83 -6.02 9.36
N GLU A 126 -7.64 -6.22 9.93
CA GLU A 126 -6.49 -6.80 9.23
C GLU A 126 -6.79 -8.24 8.80
N ASN A 127 -6.90 -8.48 7.50
CA ASN A 127 -7.15 -9.79 6.92
C ASN A 127 -5.83 -10.53 6.73
N LYS A 128 -5.48 -11.36 7.73
CA LYS A 128 -4.24 -12.15 7.75
C LYS A 128 -4.11 -13.17 6.61
N GLY A 129 -5.20 -13.46 5.88
CA GLY A 129 -5.19 -14.37 4.74
C GLY A 129 -4.93 -13.70 3.39
N LYS A 130 -4.81 -12.37 3.33
CA LYS A 130 -4.53 -11.61 2.10
C LYS A 130 -3.17 -10.95 2.17
N GLU A 131 -2.42 -10.99 1.07
CA GLU A 131 -1.21 -10.20 0.94
C GLU A 131 -1.55 -8.71 1.05
N SER A 132 -0.77 -7.98 1.83
CA SER A 132 -0.92 -6.54 1.98
C SER A 132 0.43 -5.86 2.09
N LYS A 133 0.54 -4.71 1.44
CA LYS A 133 1.66 -3.79 1.63
C LYS A 133 1.27 -2.82 2.74
N SER A 134 2.14 -2.64 3.72
CA SER A 134 1.86 -1.77 4.87
C SER A 134 3.05 -0.94 5.30
N TYR A 135 2.77 0.26 5.80
CA TYR A 135 3.76 1.18 6.35
C TYR A 135 3.39 1.61 7.77
N ASN A 136 4.42 1.86 8.57
CA ASN A 136 4.31 2.33 9.94
C ASN A 136 4.66 3.82 10.00
N PHE A 137 3.78 4.60 10.64
CA PHE A 137 3.94 6.03 10.83
C PHE A 137 3.99 6.33 12.33
N PRO A 138 4.99 7.08 12.82
CA PRO A 138 5.01 7.51 14.21
C PRO A 138 3.91 8.56 14.44
N VAL A 139 3.17 8.42 15.53
CA VAL A 139 2.03 9.29 15.86
C VAL A 139 1.98 9.59 17.35
N ASN A 140 1.43 10.75 17.71
CA ASN A 140 1.15 11.09 19.09
C ASN A 140 -0.31 10.78 19.41
N ILE A 141 -0.58 10.30 20.63
CA ILE A 141 -1.91 9.93 21.10
C ILE A 141 -2.15 10.69 22.41
N TYR A 142 -3.05 11.67 22.35
CA TYR A 142 -3.51 12.40 23.51
C TYR A 142 -4.49 11.55 24.30
N ARG A 143 -4.13 11.25 25.56
CA ARG A 143 -4.93 10.52 26.53
C ARG A 143 -5.83 11.47 27.28
N LYS A 144 -7.10 11.56 26.89
CA LYS A 144 -8.00 12.60 27.38
C LYS A 144 -8.31 12.49 28.88
N LYS A 145 -8.46 11.27 29.39
CA LYS A 145 -8.78 11.03 30.82
C LYS A 145 -7.58 11.26 31.73
N GLU A 146 -6.38 10.97 31.25
CA GLU A 146 -5.13 11.03 32.01
C GLU A 146 -4.38 12.36 31.80
N ASN A 147 -4.81 13.16 30.82
CA ASN A 147 -4.20 14.42 30.42
C ASN A 147 -2.69 14.29 30.12
N ARG A 148 -2.32 13.25 29.36
CA ARG A 148 -0.95 13.01 28.89
C ARG A 148 -0.91 12.72 27.40
N VAL A 149 0.29 12.73 26.82
CA VAL A 149 0.52 12.35 25.43
C VAL A 149 1.43 11.12 25.43
N ASP A 150 0.96 10.05 24.81
CA ASP A 150 1.76 8.86 24.56
C ASP A 150 2.23 8.84 23.11
N MET A 151 3.41 8.25 22.86
CA MET A 151 3.86 7.95 21.51
C MET A 151 3.30 6.61 21.05
N GLY A 152 2.96 6.52 19.78
CA GLY A 152 2.48 5.29 19.15
C GLY A 152 2.90 5.14 17.70
N VAL A 153 2.44 4.05 17.12
CA VAL A 153 2.60 3.73 15.71
C VAL A 153 1.22 3.55 15.10
N MET A 154 0.98 4.26 14.01
CA MET A 154 -0.10 3.99 13.08
C MET A 154 0.43 3.11 11.95
N LYS A 155 -0.08 1.89 11.84
CA LYS A 155 0.18 1.02 10.68
C LYS A 155 -0.98 1.15 9.71
N VAL A 156 -0.68 1.48 8.47
CA VAL A 156 -1.65 1.54 7.37
C VAL A 156 -1.29 0.48 6.35
N GLY A 157 -2.25 -0.36 5.96
CA GLY A 157 -2.05 -1.38 4.95
C GLY A 157 -3.11 -1.37 3.86
N ILE A 158 -2.70 -1.71 2.64
CA ILE A 158 -3.56 -1.90 1.47
C ILE A 158 -3.41 -3.36 1.04
N TYR A 159 -4.53 -4.06 0.82
CA TYR A 159 -4.49 -5.42 0.27
C TYR A 159 -4.26 -5.38 -1.24
N GLU A 160 -3.45 -6.31 -1.74
CA GLU A 160 -3.15 -6.47 -3.18
C GLU A 160 -4.20 -7.27 -3.97
#